data_AF-A0A2T2R0A3-F1
#
_entry.id   AF-A0A2T2R0A3-F1
#
_cell.length_a   1.000
_cell.length_b   1.000
_cell.length_c   1.000
_cell.angle_alpha   90.00
_cell.angle_beta   90.00
_cell.angle_gamma   90.00
#
_symmetry.space_group_name_H-M   'P 1'
#
loop_
_entity.id
_entity.type
_entity.pdbx_description
1 polymer ?
#
loop_
_entity_poly.entity_id
_entity_poly.type
_entity_poly.pdbx_seq_one_letter_code
_entity_poly.pdbx_strand_id
1 'polypeptide(L)'
;MEHFKTEHDFIMEGMGDRVSIEVPSMLVRGYDLPYEHPRYPEQDGVAGSIHHTSFAPEEKERLSEARDQGFEPHLTYAASPALNLEPLLGIPFPHQLYKKLQALHETGFRNVSALGGLLNTTQTPSWPNLRVLQAVQFNPTLSVDTILERAAMEWVGAAHAEELVSLWNAVDEAVTYLPTVPLYTDFGFVWLRLWTRPFVPDIEAIPKEDRLYYERFMVSPKNNPNINDLGKDVLFELITETSGRRKRRQLDSNVLPRLQSALQEATHFVEQASDEARPVFVDLRDRIRAFKCWATTLRNTCAWVAGVHGYLDADTIEKKEECEQEVEDMVDTEMANARDLLELWENSTTEFMLIAEQGETSYIYGENFGECLRSKIELMEEYGEREPAIDEDIVWRL
;
A
#
# COMPACT_ATOMS: atom_id res chain seq x y z
N MET A 1 -18.87 -18.53 -9.72
CA MET A 1 -18.18 -18.47 -11.02
C MET A 1 -18.32 -17.05 -11.51
N GLU A 2 -17.21 -16.34 -11.65
CA GLU A 2 -17.23 -14.95 -12.08
C GLU A 2 -17.23 -14.86 -13.59
N HIS A 3 -18.14 -14.04 -14.12
CA HIS A 3 -18.40 -13.90 -15.55
C HIS A 3 -17.13 -13.63 -16.35
N PHE A 4 -16.24 -12.76 -15.88
CA PHE A 4 -15.02 -12.37 -16.59
C PHE A 4 -13.97 -13.47 -16.71
N LYS A 5 -13.99 -14.50 -15.85
CA LYS A 5 -13.06 -15.64 -15.95
C LYS A 5 -13.57 -16.69 -16.92
N THR A 6 -14.85 -17.04 -16.84
CA THR A 6 -15.46 -18.10 -17.67
C THR A 6 -15.75 -17.64 -19.10
N GLU A 7 -16.01 -16.35 -19.30
CA GLU A 7 -16.33 -15.75 -20.60
C GLU A 7 -15.10 -15.12 -21.26
N HIS A 8 -13.91 -15.20 -20.64
CA HIS A 8 -12.70 -14.52 -21.09
C HIS A 8 -12.39 -14.78 -22.58
N ASP A 9 -12.35 -16.04 -23.00
CA ASP A 9 -12.00 -16.39 -24.38
C ASP A 9 -13.05 -15.86 -25.37
N PHE A 10 -14.34 -15.92 -25.01
CA PHE A 10 -15.43 -15.37 -25.82
C PHE A 10 -15.34 -13.84 -25.93
N ILE A 11 -15.04 -13.15 -24.84
CA ILE A 11 -14.83 -11.70 -24.81
C ILE A 11 -13.62 -11.32 -25.68
N MET A 12 -12.51 -12.04 -25.56
CA MET A 12 -11.29 -11.80 -26.31
C MET A 12 -11.49 -12.03 -27.81
N GLU A 13 -12.22 -13.07 -28.22
CA GLU A 13 -12.61 -13.30 -29.63
C GLU A 13 -13.45 -12.14 -30.21
N GLY A 14 -14.22 -11.45 -29.36
CA GLY A 14 -15.04 -10.30 -29.74
C GLY A 14 -14.29 -8.96 -29.84
N MET A 15 -13.01 -8.91 -29.47
CA MET A 15 -12.19 -7.69 -29.56
C MET A 15 -11.88 -7.31 -31.02
N GLY A 16 -11.61 -6.03 -31.26
CA GLY A 16 -11.51 -5.45 -32.60
C GLY A 16 -12.64 -4.45 -32.91
N ASP A 17 -12.66 -3.93 -34.13
CA ASP A 17 -13.69 -2.98 -34.61
C ASP A 17 -14.03 -1.84 -33.62
N ARG A 18 -12.97 -1.16 -33.15
CA ARG A 18 -13.00 -0.06 -32.14
C ARG A 18 -13.23 -0.48 -30.69
N VAL A 19 -13.25 -1.77 -30.38
CA VAL A 19 -13.22 -2.29 -29.02
C VAL A 19 -11.81 -2.79 -28.70
N SER A 20 -11.31 -2.42 -27.52
CA SER A 20 -10.02 -2.84 -26.99
C SER A 20 -10.15 -3.20 -25.50
N ILE A 21 -9.07 -3.67 -24.90
CA ILE A 21 -8.98 -4.04 -23.49
C ILE A 21 -8.06 -3.09 -22.72
N GLU A 22 -8.38 -2.87 -21.46
CA GLU A 22 -7.50 -2.26 -20.47
C GLU A 22 -7.12 -3.32 -19.44
N VAL A 23 -5.83 -3.66 -19.35
CA VAL A 23 -5.35 -4.74 -18.48
C VAL A 23 -3.98 -4.41 -17.90
N PRO A 24 -3.61 -4.92 -16.72
CA PRO A 24 -2.25 -4.78 -16.21
C PRO A 24 -1.25 -5.74 -16.88
N SER A 25 -1.74 -6.76 -17.61
CA SER A 25 -0.99 -7.77 -18.35
C SER A 25 -1.92 -8.47 -19.35
N MET A 26 -1.39 -8.92 -20.50
CA MET A 26 -2.15 -9.69 -21.49
C MET A 26 -2.45 -11.13 -21.05
N LEU A 27 -1.85 -11.58 -19.96
CA LEU A 27 -1.99 -12.94 -19.41
C LEU A 27 -3.07 -13.03 -18.33
N VAL A 28 -3.67 -11.90 -17.93
CA VAL A 28 -4.71 -11.84 -16.90
C VAL A 28 -5.98 -12.57 -17.32
N ARG A 29 -6.57 -13.33 -16.41
CA ARG A 29 -7.85 -14.02 -16.62
C ARG A 29 -8.80 -13.85 -15.42
N GLY A 30 -9.68 -12.85 -15.50
CA GLY A 30 -10.54 -12.47 -14.37
C GLY A 30 -9.69 -11.88 -13.23
N TYR A 31 -9.88 -12.34 -11.99
CA TYR A 31 -9.00 -11.98 -10.86
C TYR A 31 -7.70 -12.78 -10.78
N ASP A 32 -7.44 -13.66 -11.76
CA ASP A 32 -6.17 -14.39 -11.85
C ASP A 32 -5.10 -13.45 -12.43
N LEU A 33 -4.27 -12.91 -11.54
CA LEU A 33 -3.24 -11.92 -11.85
C LEU A 33 -1.87 -12.63 -11.99
N PRO A 34 -1.28 -12.67 -13.19
CA PRO A 34 -0.31 -13.69 -13.59
C PRO A 34 1.14 -13.30 -13.29
N TYR A 35 1.47 -12.88 -12.07
CA TYR A 35 2.85 -12.61 -11.68
C TYR A 35 3.04 -12.83 -10.17
N GLU A 36 4.22 -13.31 -9.79
CA GLU A 36 4.63 -13.51 -8.40
C GLU A 36 5.38 -12.30 -7.86
N HIS A 37 5.35 -12.11 -6.55
CA HIS A 37 6.09 -11.07 -5.86
C HIS A 37 7.61 -11.32 -5.96
N PRO A 38 8.44 -10.36 -6.42
CA PRO A 38 9.86 -10.58 -6.69
C PRO A 38 10.71 -11.04 -5.50
N ARG A 39 10.30 -10.73 -4.26
CA ARG A 39 10.99 -11.19 -3.03
C ARG A 39 10.29 -12.36 -2.34
N TYR A 40 9.02 -12.60 -2.67
CA TYR A 40 8.15 -13.54 -1.98
C TYR A 40 7.39 -14.37 -3.02
N PRO A 41 8.06 -15.29 -3.74
CA PRO A 41 7.45 -16.00 -4.87
C PRO A 41 6.19 -16.78 -4.51
N GLU A 42 5.97 -17.07 -3.22
CA GLU A 42 4.74 -17.68 -2.72
C GLU A 42 3.53 -16.74 -2.69
N GLN A 43 3.72 -15.46 -3.03
CA GLN A 43 2.69 -14.44 -3.13
C GLN A 43 2.48 -14.15 -4.61
N ASP A 44 1.38 -14.65 -5.15
CA ASP A 44 0.94 -14.38 -6.51
C ASP A 44 0.13 -13.07 -6.58
N GLY A 45 -0.34 -12.76 -7.77
CA GLY A 45 -1.32 -11.71 -7.98
C GLY A 45 -0.79 -10.28 -8.01
N VAL A 46 0.50 -10.07 -8.25
CA VAL A 46 1.07 -8.71 -8.22
C VAL A 46 0.84 -7.91 -9.52
N ALA A 47 0.19 -8.49 -10.53
CA ALA A 47 0.07 -7.87 -11.85
C ALA A 47 -0.62 -6.49 -11.79
N GLY A 48 0.14 -5.44 -12.08
CA GLY A 48 -0.34 -4.05 -12.14
C GLY A 48 0.11 -3.20 -10.96
N SER A 49 0.57 -3.85 -9.88
CA SER A 49 1.10 -3.19 -8.70
C SER A 49 2.52 -2.65 -8.90
N ILE A 50 3.04 -1.96 -7.89
CA ILE A 50 4.44 -1.50 -7.80
C ILE A 50 5.46 -2.63 -7.90
N HIS A 51 5.04 -3.88 -7.63
CA HIS A 51 5.91 -5.07 -7.68
C HIS A 51 5.91 -5.75 -9.06
N HIS A 52 5.00 -5.39 -9.97
CA HIS A 52 4.96 -5.93 -11.33
C HIS A 52 5.96 -5.21 -12.24
N THR A 53 7.25 -5.52 -12.09
CA THR A 53 8.35 -4.83 -12.79
C THR A 53 8.90 -5.55 -14.03
N SER A 54 8.38 -6.72 -14.38
CA SER A 54 8.83 -7.54 -15.51
C SER A 54 7.66 -8.19 -16.21
N PHE A 55 7.83 -8.56 -17.49
CA PHE A 55 6.83 -9.25 -18.29
C PHE A 55 7.36 -10.61 -18.76
N ALA A 56 6.48 -11.61 -18.78
CA ALA A 56 6.79 -12.92 -19.33
C ALA A 56 6.96 -12.84 -20.87
N PRO A 57 7.82 -13.66 -21.48
CA PRO A 57 8.02 -13.66 -22.94
C PRO A 57 6.72 -13.80 -23.75
N GLU A 58 5.76 -14.57 -23.23
CA GLU A 58 4.45 -14.85 -23.81
C GLU A 58 3.61 -13.57 -24.03
N GLU A 59 3.88 -12.49 -23.29
CA GLU A 59 3.21 -11.20 -23.46
C GLU A 59 3.42 -10.64 -24.88
N LYS A 60 4.60 -10.87 -25.48
CA LYS A 60 4.89 -10.44 -26.86
C LYS A 60 4.04 -11.19 -27.86
N GLU A 61 3.82 -12.48 -27.64
CA GLU A 61 2.98 -13.33 -28.49
C GLU A 61 1.53 -12.85 -28.42
N ARG A 62 0.99 -12.68 -27.20
CA ARG A 62 -0.37 -12.16 -27.00
C ARG A 62 -0.59 -10.76 -27.56
N LEU A 63 0.41 -9.89 -27.43
CA LEU A 63 0.36 -8.55 -28.00
C LEU A 63 0.37 -8.59 -29.53
N SER A 64 1.09 -9.54 -30.14
CA SER A 64 1.04 -9.76 -31.59
C SER A 64 -0.33 -10.27 -32.03
N GLU A 65 -0.88 -11.26 -31.34
CA GLU A 65 -2.22 -11.82 -31.60
C GLU A 65 -3.30 -10.73 -31.56
N ALA A 66 -3.29 -9.88 -30.53
CA ALA A 66 -4.23 -8.77 -30.39
C ALA A 66 -4.18 -7.79 -31.57
N ARG A 67 -2.96 -7.45 -32.02
CA ARG A 67 -2.74 -6.54 -33.16
C ARG A 67 -3.17 -7.18 -34.48
N ASP A 68 -2.92 -8.47 -34.66
CA ASP A 68 -3.38 -9.22 -35.83
C ASP A 68 -4.92 -9.32 -35.88
N GLN A 69 -5.58 -9.36 -34.71
CA GLN A 69 -7.03 -9.25 -34.56
C GLN A 69 -7.56 -7.83 -34.76
N GLY A 70 -6.69 -6.82 -34.83
CA GLY A 70 -7.03 -5.46 -35.21
C GLY A 70 -7.32 -4.50 -34.06
N PHE A 71 -6.81 -4.77 -32.85
CA PHE A 71 -6.87 -3.82 -31.72
C PHE A 71 -5.51 -3.62 -31.03
N GLU A 72 -5.35 -2.47 -30.37
CA GLU A 72 -4.16 -2.16 -29.57
C GLU A 72 -4.55 -2.16 -28.08
N PRO A 73 -4.06 -3.11 -27.28
CA PRO A 73 -4.34 -3.16 -25.84
C PRO A 73 -3.83 -1.91 -25.11
N HIS A 74 -4.56 -1.48 -24.09
CA HIS A 74 -4.14 -0.44 -23.15
C HIS A 74 -3.61 -1.09 -21.89
N LEU A 75 -2.33 -0.85 -21.58
CA LEU A 75 -1.73 -1.42 -20.39
C LEU A 75 -1.73 -0.41 -19.24
N THR A 76 -2.21 -0.85 -18.09
CA THR A 76 -2.28 -0.02 -16.88
C THR A 76 -1.24 -0.46 -15.84
N TYR A 77 -0.48 0.49 -15.28
CA TYR A 77 0.60 0.21 -14.33
C TYR A 77 0.62 1.23 -13.18
N ALA A 78 1.12 0.81 -12.01
CA ALA A 78 1.33 1.69 -10.87
C ALA A 78 2.52 2.63 -11.09
N ALA A 79 2.23 3.93 -11.22
CA ALA A 79 3.25 4.99 -11.31
C ALA A 79 3.40 5.78 -10.01
N SER A 80 2.41 5.68 -9.13
CA SER A 80 2.26 6.42 -7.88
C SER A 80 1.78 5.48 -6.76
N PRO A 81 1.75 5.94 -5.49
CA PRO A 81 1.10 5.24 -4.39
C PRO A 81 -0.36 4.81 -4.62
N ALA A 82 -1.06 5.33 -5.63
CA ALA A 82 -2.46 5.00 -5.91
C ALA A 82 -2.65 3.48 -6.03
N LEU A 83 -3.67 2.96 -5.34
CA LEU A 83 -3.99 1.53 -5.26
C LEU A 83 -2.81 0.62 -4.84
N ASN A 84 -1.80 1.14 -4.14
CA ASN A 84 -0.63 0.36 -3.71
C ASN A 84 -0.10 0.74 -2.32
N LEU A 85 -0.26 2.01 -1.93
CA LEU A 85 0.24 2.60 -0.69
C LEU A 85 -0.72 3.71 -0.21
N GLU A 86 -2.00 3.62 -0.56
CA GLU A 86 -2.98 4.65 -0.23
C GLU A 86 -3.14 4.78 1.29
N PRO A 87 -3.27 6.02 1.81
CA PRO A 87 -3.47 7.29 1.10
C PRO A 87 -2.17 8.11 0.92
N LEU A 88 -0.99 7.49 0.99
CA LEU A 88 0.29 8.20 0.99
C LEU A 88 0.56 8.95 -0.31
N LEU A 89 1.31 10.05 -0.22
CA LEU A 89 1.77 10.84 -1.34
C LEU A 89 3.29 10.81 -1.45
N GLY A 90 3.79 10.78 -2.69
CA GLY A 90 5.21 11.04 -2.97
C GLY A 90 6.19 9.99 -2.44
N ILE A 91 5.76 8.76 -2.16
CA ILE A 91 6.68 7.70 -1.75
C ILE A 91 7.60 7.34 -2.93
N PRO A 92 8.94 7.45 -2.78
CA PRO A 92 9.88 7.19 -3.87
C PRO A 92 10.05 5.68 -4.12
N PHE A 93 9.93 5.28 -5.38
CA PHE A 93 10.31 3.95 -5.88
C PHE A 93 10.84 4.04 -7.34
N PRO A 94 11.80 4.95 -7.61
CA PRO A 94 12.23 5.26 -8.97
C PRO A 94 12.81 4.07 -9.75
N HIS A 95 13.50 3.12 -9.11
CA HIS A 95 14.07 1.94 -9.75
C HIS A 95 13.01 0.92 -10.14
N GLN A 96 12.02 0.65 -9.27
CA GLN A 96 10.91 -0.25 -9.64
C GLN A 96 10.14 0.31 -10.83
N LEU A 97 9.86 1.62 -10.79
CA LEU A 97 9.18 2.32 -11.86
C LEU A 97 9.99 2.30 -13.15
N TYR A 98 11.30 2.60 -13.10
CA TYR A 98 12.18 2.53 -14.26
C TYR A 98 12.19 1.13 -14.87
N LYS A 99 12.34 0.08 -14.05
CA LYS A 99 12.29 -1.33 -14.51
C LYS A 99 10.98 -1.65 -15.22
N LYS A 100 9.84 -1.26 -14.64
CA LYS A 100 8.53 -1.44 -15.26
C LYS A 100 8.44 -0.75 -16.63
N LEU A 101 8.86 0.52 -16.72
CA LEU A 101 8.81 1.27 -17.96
C LEU A 101 9.73 0.69 -19.05
N GLN A 102 10.93 0.22 -18.67
CA GLN A 102 11.81 -0.49 -19.60
C GLN A 102 11.18 -1.81 -20.06
N ALA A 103 10.62 -2.60 -19.15
CA ALA A 103 9.95 -3.85 -19.50
C ALA A 103 8.74 -3.61 -20.43
N LEU A 104 7.98 -2.53 -20.24
CA LEU A 104 6.90 -2.14 -21.15
C LEU A 104 7.42 -1.84 -22.56
N HIS A 105 8.50 -1.07 -22.64
CA HIS A 105 9.14 -0.71 -23.90
C HIS A 105 9.69 -1.95 -24.62
N GLU A 106 10.40 -2.82 -23.91
CA GLU A 106 10.99 -4.05 -24.44
C GLU A 106 9.95 -5.08 -24.90
N THR A 107 8.80 -5.15 -24.23
CA THR A 107 7.65 -5.96 -24.65
C THR A 107 6.94 -5.36 -25.85
N GLY A 108 7.02 -4.04 -26.03
CA GLY A 108 6.49 -3.33 -27.20
C GLY A 108 5.10 -2.77 -27.01
N PHE A 109 4.64 -2.55 -25.77
CA PHE A 109 3.40 -1.85 -25.48
C PHE A 109 3.49 -0.38 -25.90
N ARG A 110 2.43 0.14 -26.53
CA ARG A 110 2.39 1.53 -27.04
C ARG A 110 1.37 2.40 -26.31
N ASN A 111 0.25 1.82 -25.89
CA ASN A 111 -0.78 2.50 -25.13
C ASN A 111 -0.63 2.13 -23.66
N VAL A 112 -0.09 3.05 -22.87
CA VAL A 112 0.14 2.83 -21.43
C VAL A 112 -0.55 3.91 -20.61
N SER A 113 -1.17 3.52 -19.51
CA SER A 113 -1.86 4.41 -18.57
C SER A 113 -1.31 4.22 -17.16
N ALA A 114 -1.11 5.32 -16.45
CA ALA A 114 -0.77 5.28 -15.03
C ALA A 114 -2.06 5.03 -14.22
N LEU A 115 -2.12 3.89 -13.53
CA LEU A 115 -3.23 3.54 -12.65
C LEU A 115 -3.40 4.59 -11.55
N GLY A 116 -4.62 5.13 -11.40
CA GLY A 116 -4.91 6.21 -10.44
C GLY A 116 -4.22 7.55 -10.76
N GLY A 117 -3.45 7.64 -11.85
CA GLY A 117 -2.74 8.83 -12.28
C GLY A 117 -1.52 9.19 -11.41
N LEU A 118 -1.09 10.45 -11.54
CA LEU A 118 0.00 11.04 -10.78
C LEU A 118 -0.61 11.86 -9.64
N LEU A 119 -0.68 11.27 -8.45
CA LEU A 119 -1.36 11.87 -7.31
C LEU A 119 -0.64 13.15 -6.83
N ASN A 120 -1.38 14.26 -6.84
CA ASN A 120 -1.04 15.55 -6.24
C ASN A 120 0.43 16.00 -6.45
N THR A 121 0.83 16.14 -7.71
CA THR A 121 2.21 16.48 -8.09
C THR A 121 2.67 17.86 -7.60
N THR A 122 1.73 18.78 -7.37
CA THR A 122 1.99 20.10 -6.79
C THR A 122 2.46 20.01 -5.33
N GLN A 123 2.02 18.98 -4.60
CA GLN A 123 2.36 18.76 -3.20
C GLN A 123 3.48 17.71 -3.02
N THR A 124 4.09 17.26 -4.12
CA THR A 124 5.21 16.29 -4.12
C THR A 124 6.37 16.80 -5.01
N PRO A 125 6.88 18.04 -4.78
CA PRO A 125 7.75 18.73 -5.73
C PRO A 125 9.11 18.07 -5.95
N SER A 126 9.59 17.28 -4.98
CA SER A 126 10.87 16.57 -5.03
C SER A 126 10.71 15.05 -5.16
N TRP A 127 9.59 14.58 -5.73
CA TRP A 127 9.32 13.17 -5.92
C TRP A 127 10.03 12.61 -7.18
N PRO A 128 10.99 11.68 -7.03
CA PRO A 128 11.85 11.25 -8.13
C PRO A 128 11.12 10.45 -9.23
N ASN A 129 10.00 9.81 -8.91
CA ASN A 129 9.24 9.01 -9.88
C ASN A 129 8.79 9.84 -11.10
N LEU A 130 8.44 11.11 -10.90
CA LEU A 130 8.07 12.01 -12.00
C LEU A 130 9.23 12.25 -12.97
N ARG A 131 10.45 12.36 -12.45
CA ARG A 131 11.67 12.53 -13.26
C ARG A 131 11.97 11.27 -14.06
N VAL A 132 11.77 10.10 -13.47
CA VAL A 132 11.89 8.81 -14.16
C VAL A 132 10.87 8.71 -15.30
N LEU A 133 9.59 9.00 -15.04
CA LEU A 133 8.53 8.99 -16.06
C LEU A 133 8.86 9.91 -17.23
N GLN A 134 9.20 11.16 -16.94
CA GLN A 134 9.58 12.14 -17.96
C GLN A 134 10.79 11.65 -18.77
N ALA A 135 11.84 11.19 -18.09
CA ALA A 135 13.06 10.78 -18.76
C ALA A 135 12.84 9.57 -19.67
N VAL A 136 12.10 8.55 -19.25
CA VAL A 136 11.84 7.37 -20.10
C VAL A 136 10.99 7.72 -21.32
N GLN A 137 10.04 8.66 -21.19
CA GLN A 137 9.22 9.11 -22.32
C GLN A 137 10.03 9.86 -23.40
N PHE A 138 10.99 10.69 -22.99
CA PHE A 138 11.75 11.54 -23.93
C PHE A 138 13.13 10.99 -24.30
N ASN A 139 13.72 10.15 -23.45
CA ASN A 139 15.05 9.59 -23.61
C ASN A 139 15.15 8.19 -22.94
N PRO A 140 14.56 7.15 -23.55
CA PRO A 140 14.44 5.82 -22.94
C PRO A 140 15.78 5.10 -22.69
N THR A 141 16.89 5.59 -23.24
CA THR A 141 18.23 5.00 -23.04
C THR A 141 19.00 5.61 -21.87
N LEU A 142 18.47 6.67 -21.23
CA LEU A 142 19.10 7.30 -20.08
C LEU A 142 18.98 6.40 -18.85
N SER A 143 20.09 6.14 -18.14
CA SER A 143 20.06 5.31 -16.94
C SER A 143 19.31 5.99 -15.79
N VAL A 144 18.65 5.18 -14.96
CA VAL A 144 17.98 5.65 -13.73
C VAL A 144 18.93 6.42 -12.82
N ASP A 145 20.18 5.96 -12.66
CA ASP A 145 21.17 6.64 -11.82
C ASP A 145 21.44 8.07 -12.31
N THR A 146 21.61 8.25 -13.62
CA THR A 146 21.82 9.58 -14.20
C THR A 146 20.61 10.49 -14.01
N ILE A 147 19.40 9.93 -14.09
CA ILE A 147 18.15 10.67 -13.87
C ILE A 147 18.09 11.17 -12.42
N LEU A 148 18.35 10.29 -11.46
CA LEU A 148 18.31 10.59 -10.03
C LEU A 148 19.40 11.58 -9.63
N GLU A 149 20.64 11.40 -10.10
CA GLU A 149 21.74 12.33 -9.85
C GLU A 149 21.41 13.75 -10.33
N ARG A 150 20.85 13.89 -11.53
CA ARG A 150 20.46 15.20 -12.09
C ARG A 150 19.35 15.85 -11.28
N ALA A 151 18.32 15.07 -10.92
CA ALA A 151 17.22 15.57 -10.10
C ALA A 151 17.70 16.04 -8.73
N ALA A 152 18.60 15.27 -8.10
CA ALA A 152 19.15 15.61 -6.80
C ALA A 152 20.04 16.87 -6.87
N MET A 153 20.90 16.99 -7.89
CA MET A 153 21.69 18.22 -8.10
C MET A 153 20.81 19.46 -8.31
N GLU A 154 19.67 19.32 -8.99
CA GLU A 154 18.72 20.42 -9.19
C GLU A 154 18.04 20.83 -7.88
N TRP A 155 17.66 19.86 -7.04
CA TRP A 155 16.84 20.12 -5.86
C TRP A 155 17.64 20.49 -4.60
N VAL A 156 18.81 19.89 -4.38
CA VAL A 156 19.60 20.10 -3.15
C VAL A 156 21.05 20.55 -3.44
N GLY A 157 21.41 20.71 -4.71
CA GLY A 157 22.76 21.11 -5.11
C GLY A 157 23.78 19.97 -5.01
N ALA A 158 24.96 20.19 -5.59
CA ALA A 158 26.02 19.16 -5.68
C ALA A 158 26.53 18.68 -4.31
N ALA A 159 26.44 19.50 -3.27
CA ALA A 159 26.92 19.16 -1.93
C ALA A 159 26.07 18.06 -1.25
N HIS A 160 24.78 18.00 -1.57
CA HIS A 160 23.80 17.11 -0.91
C HIS A 160 23.16 16.10 -1.87
N ALA A 161 23.54 16.11 -3.15
CA ALA A 161 22.91 15.27 -4.17
C ALA A 161 23.05 13.77 -3.88
N GLU A 162 24.22 13.33 -3.42
CA GLU A 162 24.48 11.92 -3.08
C GLU A 162 23.59 11.45 -1.91
N GLU A 163 23.44 12.30 -0.89
CA GLU A 163 22.61 12.03 0.30
C GLU A 163 21.12 11.88 -0.07
N LEU A 164 20.63 12.73 -0.98
CA LEU A 164 19.23 12.63 -1.44
C LEU A 164 19.00 11.36 -2.28
N VAL A 165 19.94 11.01 -3.15
CA VAL A 165 19.86 9.77 -3.94
C VAL A 165 19.92 8.54 -3.03
N SER A 166 20.77 8.56 -1.98
CA SER A 166 20.86 7.43 -1.04
C SER A 166 19.54 7.20 -0.30
N LEU A 167 18.86 8.26 0.14
CA LEU A 167 17.53 8.14 0.76
C LEU A 167 16.49 7.57 -0.21
N TRP A 168 16.44 8.04 -1.46
CA TRP A 168 15.50 7.46 -2.45
C TRP A 168 15.75 5.98 -2.67
N ASN A 169 17.02 5.57 -2.78
CA ASN A 169 17.38 4.17 -2.95
C ASN A 169 17.00 3.33 -1.73
N ALA A 170 17.20 3.85 -0.51
CA ALA A 170 16.84 3.14 0.72
C ALA A 170 15.32 2.90 0.83
N VAL A 171 14.51 3.90 0.46
CA VAL A 171 13.05 3.77 0.47
C VAL A 171 12.55 2.86 -0.65
N ASP A 172 13.10 2.98 -1.86
CA ASP A 172 12.81 2.06 -2.97
C ASP A 172 13.11 0.61 -2.58
N GLU A 173 14.25 0.37 -1.93
CA GLU A 173 14.59 -0.97 -1.43
C GLU A 173 13.53 -1.47 -0.45
N ALA A 174 13.12 -0.65 0.51
CA ALA A 174 12.06 -1.02 1.46
C ALA A 174 10.75 -1.37 0.74
N VAL A 175 10.37 -0.62 -0.30
CA VAL A 175 9.22 -0.93 -1.16
C VAL A 175 9.37 -2.30 -1.80
N THR A 176 10.56 -2.72 -2.26
CA THR A 176 10.73 -4.06 -2.87
C THR A 176 10.43 -5.23 -1.92
N TYR A 177 10.51 -4.99 -0.61
CA TYR A 177 10.27 -5.99 0.43
C TYR A 177 8.87 -5.89 1.04
N LEU A 178 8.02 -4.99 0.57
CA LEU A 178 6.65 -4.90 1.06
C LEU A 178 5.87 -6.15 0.64
N PRO A 179 5.34 -6.97 1.57
CA PRO A 179 4.52 -8.11 1.18
C PRO A 179 3.16 -7.63 0.69
N THR A 180 2.56 -8.39 -0.22
CA THR A 180 1.16 -8.20 -0.60
C THR A 180 0.29 -8.67 0.56
N VAL A 181 -0.44 -7.75 1.19
CA VAL A 181 -1.51 -8.07 2.13
C VAL A 181 -2.82 -7.90 1.37
N PRO A 182 -3.54 -8.99 1.04
CA PRO A 182 -4.73 -8.92 0.19
C PRO A 182 -5.70 -7.86 0.67
N LEU A 183 -6.23 -7.07 -0.27
CA LEU A 183 -7.07 -5.90 -0.06
C LEU A 183 -6.34 -4.71 0.62
N TYR A 184 -5.58 -4.94 1.68
CA TYR A 184 -5.01 -3.90 2.55
C TYR A 184 -3.74 -3.22 2.02
N THR A 185 -2.98 -3.83 1.12
CA THR A 185 -1.89 -3.11 0.41
C THR A 185 -2.47 -2.16 -0.64
N ASP A 186 -3.68 -2.41 -1.13
CA ASP A 186 -4.30 -1.61 -2.18
C ASP A 186 -5.35 -0.65 -1.58
N PHE A 187 -6.54 -0.59 -2.18
CA PHE A 187 -7.63 0.29 -1.79
C PHE A 187 -8.25 -0.03 -0.41
N GLY A 188 -8.09 -1.25 0.08
CA GLY A 188 -8.65 -1.73 1.34
C GLY A 188 -8.17 -0.96 2.56
N PHE A 189 -6.94 -0.43 2.53
CA PHE A 189 -6.37 0.32 3.63
C PHE A 189 -7.26 1.49 4.04
N VAL A 190 -7.73 2.25 3.05
CA VAL A 190 -8.58 3.43 3.25
C VAL A 190 -10.04 3.02 3.38
N TRP A 191 -10.51 2.08 2.54
CA TRP A 191 -11.90 1.61 2.56
C TRP A 191 -12.31 1.05 3.92
N LEU A 192 -11.38 0.37 4.60
CA LEU A 192 -11.59 -0.27 5.90
C LEU A 192 -11.01 0.54 7.06
N ARG A 193 -10.61 1.79 6.79
CA ARG A 193 -10.23 2.80 7.78
C ARG A 193 -9.06 2.40 8.66
N LEU A 194 -8.08 1.64 8.17
CA LEU A 194 -7.07 1.04 9.04
C LEU A 194 -6.32 2.05 9.93
N TRP A 195 -6.05 3.26 9.45
CA TRP A 195 -5.41 4.28 10.28
C TRP A 195 -6.28 4.80 11.42
N THR A 196 -7.59 4.94 11.20
CA THR A 196 -8.50 5.51 12.19
C THR A 196 -9.31 4.47 12.95
N ARG A 197 -9.30 3.20 12.52
CA ARG A 197 -9.97 2.08 13.17
C ARG A 197 -9.13 1.56 14.33
N PRO A 198 -9.69 1.34 15.53
CA PRO A 198 -8.98 0.75 16.66
C PRO A 198 -8.66 -0.72 16.41
N PHE A 199 -7.46 -1.13 16.81
CA PHE A 199 -7.03 -2.52 16.75
C PHE A 199 -7.09 -3.05 18.17
N VAL A 200 -8.17 -3.76 18.47
CA VAL A 200 -8.46 -4.34 19.80
C VAL A 200 -8.82 -5.82 19.63
N PRO A 201 -8.61 -6.67 20.64
CA PRO A 201 -8.84 -8.12 20.54
C PRO A 201 -10.28 -8.49 20.18
N ASP A 202 -11.25 -7.74 20.71
CA ASP A 202 -12.68 -7.84 20.42
C ASP A 202 -13.20 -6.48 19.95
N ILE A 203 -13.42 -6.33 18.65
CA ILE A 203 -13.89 -5.07 18.04
C ILE A 203 -15.36 -4.81 18.41
N GLU A 204 -16.15 -5.84 18.70
CA GLU A 204 -17.57 -5.72 19.09
C GLU A 204 -17.74 -5.35 20.56
N ALA A 205 -16.70 -5.47 21.38
CA ALA A 205 -16.70 -4.95 22.75
C ALA A 205 -16.86 -3.41 22.79
N ILE A 206 -16.44 -2.70 21.73
CA ILE A 206 -16.59 -1.25 21.63
C ILE A 206 -18.06 -0.91 21.31
N PRO A 207 -18.70 -0.03 22.09
CA PRO A 207 -20.06 0.44 21.81
C PRO A 207 -20.21 0.96 20.38
N LYS A 208 -21.36 0.67 19.76
CA LYS A 208 -21.60 1.04 18.36
C LYS A 208 -21.45 2.55 18.14
N GLU A 209 -21.93 3.36 19.08
CA GLU A 209 -21.84 4.81 19.05
C GLU A 209 -20.40 5.33 18.98
N ASP A 210 -19.48 4.69 19.69
CA ASP A 210 -18.07 5.08 19.72
C ASP A 210 -17.32 4.62 18.46
N ARG A 211 -17.84 3.64 17.71
CA ARG A 211 -17.29 3.19 16.42
C ARG A 211 -17.80 4.00 15.22
N LEU A 212 -18.88 4.77 15.38
CA LEU A 212 -19.54 5.46 14.27
C LEU A 212 -18.63 6.44 13.53
N TYR A 213 -17.62 7.02 14.18
CA TYR A 213 -16.77 8.03 13.55
C TYR A 213 -16.01 7.47 12.33
N TYR A 214 -15.57 6.20 12.37
CA TYR A 214 -14.90 5.55 11.25
C TYR A 214 -15.85 4.65 10.44
N GLU A 215 -16.76 3.92 11.10
CA GLU A 215 -17.62 2.94 10.42
C GLU A 215 -18.57 3.58 9.41
N ARG A 216 -19.04 4.82 9.67
CA ARG A 216 -19.92 5.53 8.73
C ARG A 216 -19.28 5.78 7.36
N PHE A 217 -17.95 5.71 7.29
CA PHE A 217 -17.17 5.89 6.08
C PHE A 217 -16.54 4.59 5.58
N MET A 218 -16.73 3.45 6.24
CA MET A 218 -16.22 2.18 5.74
C MET A 218 -16.98 1.74 4.48
N VAL A 219 -16.29 1.11 3.53
CA VAL A 219 -16.91 0.43 2.38
C VAL A 219 -17.40 -0.95 2.82
N SER A 220 -18.38 -0.98 3.71
CA SER A 220 -18.93 -2.21 4.28
C SER A 220 -20.44 -2.12 4.45
N PRO A 221 -21.23 -3.07 3.93
CA PRO A 221 -22.58 -3.25 4.42
C PRO A 221 -22.56 -3.69 5.89
N LYS A 222 -23.66 -3.46 6.62
CA LYS A 222 -23.77 -3.69 8.07
C LYS A 222 -23.50 -5.13 8.53
N ASN A 223 -23.58 -6.09 7.62
CA ASN A 223 -23.40 -7.51 7.86
C ASN A 223 -22.11 -8.06 7.24
N ASN A 224 -21.18 -7.19 6.84
CA ASN A 224 -19.87 -7.62 6.33
C ASN A 224 -19.01 -8.13 7.51
N PRO A 225 -18.41 -9.34 7.42
CA PRO A 225 -17.47 -9.84 8.42
C PRO A 225 -16.32 -8.89 8.73
N ASN A 226 -15.89 -8.06 7.77
CA ASN A 226 -14.78 -7.14 7.98
C ASN A 226 -15.01 -6.11 9.10
N ILE A 227 -16.24 -5.93 9.58
CA ILE A 227 -16.60 -5.03 10.68
C ILE A 227 -15.98 -5.48 12.00
N ASN A 228 -15.82 -6.80 12.20
CA ASN A 228 -15.24 -7.36 13.43
C ASN A 228 -14.16 -8.42 13.19
N ASP A 229 -13.91 -8.84 11.94
CA ASP A 229 -12.86 -9.78 11.56
C ASP A 229 -11.95 -9.17 10.48
N LEU A 230 -10.73 -8.75 10.85
CA LEU A 230 -9.76 -8.20 9.88
C LEU A 230 -9.25 -9.25 8.89
N GLY A 231 -9.49 -10.54 9.11
CA GLY A 231 -9.08 -11.62 8.23
C GLY A 231 -10.03 -11.84 7.05
N LYS A 232 -11.21 -11.19 7.05
CA LYS A 232 -12.28 -11.46 6.08
C LYS A 232 -12.85 -10.18 5.49
N ASP A 233 -13.35 -10.27 4.27
CA ASP A 233 -14.19 -9.25 3.65
C ASP A 233 -15.26 -9.89 2.76
N VAL A 234 -16.51 -9.48 2.95
CA VAL A 234 -17.68 -10.10 2.32
C VAL A 234 -17.75 -11.59 2.68
N LEU A 235 -17.28 -12.47 1.80
CA LEU A 235 -17.19 -13.92 2.00
C LEU A 235 -15.80 -14.46 1.62
N PHE A 236 -14.83 -13.56 1.41
CA PHE A 236 -13.46 -13.91 1.12
C PHE A 236 -12.65 -14.01 2.41
N GLU A 237 -11.80 -15.02 2.48
CA GLU A 237 -10.71 -15.10 3.44
C GLU A 237 -9.51 -14.35 2.85
N LEU A 238 -9.19 -13.20 3.43
CA LEU A 238 -8.09 -12.33 2.98
C LEU A 238 -6.77 -12.74 3.61
N ILE A 239 -6.81 -13.07 4.89
CA ILE A 239 -5.65 -13.41 5.72
C ILE A 239 -6.04 -14.58 6.60
N THR A 240 -5.16 -15.58 6.67
CA THR A 240 -5.27 -16.71 7.59
C THR A 240 -4.29 -16.51 8.73
N GLU A 241 -4.46 -17.23 9.84
CA GLU A 241 -3.49 -17.20 10.94
C GLU A 241 -2.04 -17.42 10.44
N THR A 242 -1.85 -18.45 9.62
CA THR A 242 -0.53 -18.81 9.06
C THR A 242 0.01 -17.71 8.13
N SER A 243 -0.83 -17.15 7.25
CA SER A 243 -0.37 -16.13 6.31
C SER A 243 -0.15 -14.78 7.00
N GLY A 244 -0.91 -14.46 8.03
CA GLY A 244 -0.73 -13.31 8.92
C GLY A 244 0.61 -13.38 9.66
N ARG A 245 0.93 -14.51 10.32
CA ARG A 245 2.24 -14.72 10.97
C ARG A 245 3.41 -14.56 10.00
N ARG A 246 3.28 -15.10 8.78
CA ARG A 246 4.31 -14.98 7.74
C ARG A 246 4.52 -13.52 7.32
N LYS A 247 3.46 -12.81 6.97
CA LYS A 247 3.52 -11.42 6.50
C LYS A 247 3.99 -10.46 7.60
N ARG A 248 3.54 -10.65 8.84
CA ARG A 248 4.06 -9.96 10.02
C ARG A 248 5.59 -10.08 10.09
N ARG A 249 6.13 -11.30 10.02
CA ARG A 249 7.59 -11.53 10.03
C ARG A 249 8.31 -10.89 8.84
N GLN A 250 7.70 -10.90 7.65
CA GLN A 250 8.27 -10.24 6.46
C GLN A 250 8.41 -8.72 6.69
N LEU A 251 7.38 -8.07 7.24
CA LEU A 251 7.39 -6.64 7.60
C LEU A 251 8.41 -6.34 8.71
N ASP A 252 8.38 -7.12 9.80
CA ASP A 252 9.28 -6.97 10.96
C ASP A 252 10.76 -7.15 10.56
N SER A 253 11.06 -8.07 9.64
CA SER A 253 12.44 -8.43 9.29
C SER A 253 13.00 -7.62 8.13
N ASN A 254 12.14 -7.12 7.23
CA ASN A 254 12.61 -6.51 5.99
C ASN A 254 12.19 -5.05 5.81
N VAL A 255 10.94 -4.70 6.07
CA VAL A 255 10.40 -3.37 5.72
C VAL A 255 10.66 -2.36 6.83
N LEU A 256 10.17 -2.65 8.05
CA LEU A 256 10.24 -1.71 9.16
C LEU A 256 11.68 -1.34 9.56
N PRO A 257 12.66 -2.27 9.60
CA PRO A 257 14.05 -1.91 9.89
C PRO A 257 14.67 -1.00 8.82
N ARG A 258 14.33 -1.21 7.54
CA ARG A 258 14.84 -0.37 6.43
C ARG A 258 14.25 1.04 6.50
N LEU A 259 12.95 1.16 6.72
CA LEU A 259 12.31 2.46 6.90
C LEU A 259 12.82 3.18 8.14
N GLN A 260 13.09 2.46 9.23
CA GLN A 260 13.68 3.03 10.43
C GLN A 260 15.10 3.56 10.17
N SER A 261 15.94 2.82 9.43
CA SER A 261 17.28 3.29 9.03
C SER A 261 17.20 4.52 8.14
N ALA A 262 16.36 4.48 7.09
CA ALA A 262 16.16 5.61 6.18
C ALA A 262 15.63 6.85 6.91
N LEU A 263 14.75 6.69 7.91
CA LEU A 263 14.24 7.79 8.72
C LEU A 263 15.33 8.43 9.60
N GLN A 264 16.23 7.61 10.17
CA GLN A 264 17.37 8.09 10.95
C GLN A 264 18.34 8.89 10.07
N GLU A 265 18.68 8.37 8.90
CA GLU A 265 19.51 9.07 7.91
C GLU A 265 18.85 10.37 7.44
N ALA A 266 17.56 10.34 7.11
CA ALA A 266 16.84 11.54 6.68
C ALA A 266 16.81 12.61 7.79
N THR A 267 16.64 12.20 9.05
CA THR A 267 16.72 13.12 10.19
C THR A 267 18.10 13.74 10.31
N HIS A 268 19.17 12.95 10.14
CA HIS A 268 20.53 13.45 10.15
C HIS A 268 20.79 14.44 9.00
N PHE A 269 20.35 14.14 7.78
CA PHE A 269 20.52 15.04 6.64
C PHE A 269 19.72 16.34 6.79
N VAL A 270 18.53 16.30 7.40
CA VAL A 270 17.80 17.53 7.76
C VAL A 270 18.66 18.42 8.66
N GLU A 271 19.39 17.88 9.64
CA GLU A 271 20.23 18.68 10.54
C GLU A 271 21.41 19.33 9.79
N GLN A 272 22.05 18.59 8.88
CA GLN A 272 23.26 19.02 8.16
C GLN A 272 22.98 19.86 6.89
N ALA A 273 21.76 19.83 6.37
CA ALA A 273 21.41 20.49 5.12
C ALA A 273 21.53 22.03 5.19
N SER A 274 21.95 22.63 4.08
CA SER A 274 21.83 24.08 3.88
C SER A 274 20.37 24.54 3.94
N ASP A 275 20.13 25.84 4.14
CA ASP A 275 18.78 26.39 4.22
C ASP A 275 17.96 26.12 2.94
N GLU A 276 18.61 26.06 1.78
CA GLU A 276 17.98 25.77 0.49
C GLU A 276 17.64 24.28 0.32
N ALA A 277 18.48 23.37 0.81
CA ALA A 277 18.29 21.93 0.69
C ALA A 277 17.38 21.34 1.77
N ARG A 278 17.34 21.98 2.96
CA ARG A 278 16.61 21.53 4.14
C ARG A 278 15.13 21.22 3.88
N PRO A 279 14.35 22.04 3.13
CA PRO A 279 12.95 21.73 2.84
C PRO A 279 12.76 20.39 2.10
N VAL A 280 13.67 20.03 1.19
CA VAL A 280 13.60 18.77 0.44
C VAL A 280 13.82 17.57 1.35
N PHE A 281 14.79 17.65 2.25
CA PHE A 281 15.04 16.59 3.23
C PHE A 281 13.93 16.49 4.28
N VAL A 282 13.33 17.61 4.71
CA VAL A 282 12.18 17.61 5.63
C VAL A 282 10.97 16.92 4.98
N ASP A 283 10.66 17.28 3.74
CA ASP A 283 9.57 16.64 2.98
C ASP A 283 9.78 15.13 2.88
N LEU A 284 10.97 14.69 2.48
CA LEU A 284 11.27 13.26 2.35
C LEU A 284 11.26 12.54 3.70
N ARG A 285 11.83 13.12 4.76
CA ARG A 285 11.80 12.55 6.12
C ARG A 285 10.36 12.31 6.58
N ASP A 286 9.48 13.27 6.38
CA ASP A 286 8.09 13.19 6.82
C ASP A 286 7.31 12.12 6.04
N ARG A 287 7.57 11.98 4.72
CA ARG A 287 7.02 10.89 3.91
C ARG A 287 7.54 9.51 4.33
N ILE A 288 8.81 9.40 4.70
CA ILE A 288 9.38 8.15 5.23
C ILE A 288 8.72 7.79 6.56
N ARG A 289 8.53 8.78 7.47
CA ARG A 289 7.81 8.58 8.74
C ARG A 289 6.38 8.11 8.48
N ALA A 290 5.65 8.77 7.58
CA ALA A 290 4.29 8.37 7.20
C ALA A 290 4.25 6.95 6.61
N PHE A 291 5.19 6.58 5.75
CA PHE A 291 5.27 5.24 5.17
C PHE A 291 5.59 4.18 6.23
N LYS A 292 6.46 4.49 7.18
CA LYS A 292 6.69 3.62 8.35
C LYS A 292 5.41 3.44 9.17
N CYS A 293 4.64 4.50 9.39
CA CYS A 293 3.37 4.39 10.10
C CYS A 293 2.36 3.52 9.37
N TRP A 294 2.25 3.69 8.05
CA TRP A 294 1.42 2.87 7.18
C TRP A 294 1.83 1.38 7.23
N ALA A 295 3.11 1.10 7.08
CA ALA A 295 3.64 -0.27 7.11
C ALA A 295 3.46 -0.93 8.49
N THR A 296 3.54 -0.15 9.56
CA THR A 296 3.30 -0.64 10.93
C THR A 296 1.84 -1.02 11.15
N THR A 297 0.89 -0.19 10.69
CA THR A 297 -0.54 -0.55 10.73
C THR A 297 -0.82 -1.80 9.91
N LEU A 298 -0.24 -1.91 8.71
CA LEU A 298 -0.37 -3.10 7.87
C LEU A 298 0.19 -4.37 8.57
N ARG A 299 1.34 -4.25 9.22
CA ARG A 299 1.94 -5.29 10.07
C ARG A 299 1.00 -5.69 11.19
N ASN A 300 0.38 -4.71 11.85
CA ASN A 300 -0.53 -4.95 12.96
C ASN A 300 -1.85 -5.58 12.49
N THR A 301 -2.29 -5.35 11.25
CA THR A 301 -3.44 -6.06 10.68
C THR A 301 -3.13 -7.55 10.54
N CYS A 302 -1.96 -7.89 10.03
CA CYS A 302 -1.50 -9.29 9.96
C CYS A 302 -1.32 -9.92 11.36
N ALA A 303 -0.83 -9.14 12.33
CA ALA A 303 -0.64 -9.59 13.70
C ALA A 303 -1.97 -9.81 14.42
N TRP A 304 -2.97 -8.94 14.23
CA TRP A 304 -4.31 -9.10 14.76
C TRP A 304 -4.93 -10.40 14.28
N VAL A 305 -4.90 -10.67 12.96
CA VAL A 305 -5.46 -11.91 12.41
C VAL A 305 -4.74 -13.14 12.97
N ALA A 306 -3.41 -13.11 13.01
CA ALA A 306 -2.61 -14.20 13.56
C ALA A 306 -2.87 -14.47 15.06
N GLY A 307 -3.02 -13.42 15.85
CA GLY A 307 -3.23 -13.51 17.29
C GLY A 307 -4.67 -13.93 17.62
N VAL A 308 -5.66 -13.22 17.08
CA VAL A 308 -7.08 -13.47 17.37
C VAL A 308 -7.55 -14.82 16.82
N HIS A 309 -7.30 -15.13 15.55
CA HIS A 309 -7.70 -16.45 15.02
C HIS A 309 -6.93 -17.57 15.72
N GLY A 310 -5.63 -17.38 15.97
CA GLY A 310 -4.82 -18.36 16.71
C GLY A 310 -5.31 -18.59 18.15
N TYR A 311 -5.86 -17.56 18.81
CA TYR A 311 -6.47 -17.69 20.14
C TYR A 311 -7.78 -18.49 20.09
N LEU A 312 -8.64 -18.19 19.11
CA LEU A 312 -9.93 -18.85 18.93
C LEU A 312 -9.78 -20.33 18.57
N ASP A 313 -8.77 -20.65 17.76
CA ASP A 313 -8.46 -22.03 17.32
C ASP A 313 -7.60 -22.82 18.32
N ALA A 314 -7.15 -22.21 19.42
CA ALA A 314 -6.25 -22.84 20.37
C ALA A 314 -6.96 -23.89 21.25
N ASP A 315 -6.47 -25.13 21.18
CA ASP A 315 -6.93 -26.25 22.03
C ASP A 315 -6.25 -26.31 23.41
N THR A 316 -5.22 -25.50 23.66
CA THR A 316 -4.46 -25.50 24.92
C THR A 316 -4.34 -24.11 25.52
N ILE A 317 -4.24 -24.05 26.85
CA ILE A 317 -4.08 -22.80 27.60
C ILE A 317 -2.76 -22.11 27.21
N GLU A 318 -1.68 -22.88 27.04
CA GLU A 318 -0.38 -22.33 26.66
C GLU A 318 -0.42 -21.64 25.29
N LYS A 319 -1.21 -22.18 24.36
CA LYS A 319 -1.36 -21.58 23.03
C LYS A 319 -2.23 -20.32 23.09
N LYS A 320 -3.26 -20.31 23.93
CA LYS A 320 -4.07 -19.12 24.20
C LYS A 320 -3.24 -17.99 24.79
N GLU A 321 -2.43 -18.28 25.81
CA GLU A 321 -1.54 -17.30 26.44
C GLU A 321 -0.50 -16.74 25.44
N GLU A 322 0.05 -17.58 24.54
CA GLU A 322 0.95 -17.11 23.46
C GLU A 322 0.23 -16.13 22.52
N CYS A 323 -1.00 -16.45 22.12
CA CYS A 323 -1.79 -15.61 21.22
C CYS A 323 -2.26 -14.32 21.90
N GLU A 324 -2.64 -14.35 23.17
CA GLU A 324 -2.95 -13.16 23.98
C GLU A 324 -1.76 -12.20 23.99
N GLN A 325 -0.56 -12.69 24.30
CA GLN A 325 0.65 -11.86 24.28
C GLN A 325 0.93 -11.25 22.90
N GLU A 326 0.71 -12.01 21.82
CA GLU A 326 0.87 -11.45 20.47
C GLU A 326 -0.14 -10.35 20.14
N VAL A 327 -1.36 -10.45 20.66
CA VAL A 327 -2.38 -9.41 20.50
C VAL A 327 -2.06 -8.20 21.36
N GLU A 328 -1.65 -8.38 22.62
CA GLU A 328 -1.20 -7.29 23.49
C GLU A 328 -0.04 -6.50 22.86
N ASP A 329 0.99 -7.19 22.39
CA ASP A 329 2.14 -6.58 21.69
C ASP A 329 1.69 -5.79 20.45
N MET A 330 0.67 -6.30 19.74
CA MET A 330 0.10 -5.64 18.57
C MET A 330 -0.66 -4.38 18.94
N VAL A 331 -1.48 -4.40 20.00
CA VAL A 331 -2.20 -3.22 20.51
C VAL A 331 -1.20 -2.14 20.91
N ASP A 332 -0.19 -2.50 21.69
CA ASP A 332 0.85 -1.56 22.14
C ASP A 332 1.60 -0.93 20.96
N THR A 333 1.98 -1.76 19.99
CA THR A 333 2.65 -1.29 18.78
C THR A 333 1.75 -0.36 17.97
N GLU A 334 0.47 -0.67 17.79
CA GLU A 334 -0.46 0.17 17.04
C GLU A 334 -0.79 1.47 17.76
N MET A 335 -0.86 1.45 19.09
CA MET A 335 -1.07 2.64 19.92
C MET A 335 0.13 3.59 19.84
N ALA A 336 1.36 3.06 19.93
CA ALA A 336 2.57 3.83 19.71
C ALA A 336 2.63 4.41 18.29
N ASN A 337 2.26 3.61 17.29
CA ASN A 337 2.22 4.02 15.89
C ASN A 337 1.18 5.12 15.61
N ALA A 338 -0.02 5.01 16.19
CA ALA A 338 -1.06 6.02 16.07
C ALA A 338 -0.65 7.35 16.72
N ARG A 339 0.07 7.31 17.85
CA ARG A 339 0.66 8.51 18.48
C ARG A 339 1.74 9.14 17.60
N ASP A 340 2.62 8.34 16.99
CA ASP A 340 3.66 8.80 16.05
C ASP A 340 3.04 9.48 14.82
N LEU A 341 1.99 8.89 14.27
CA LEU A 341 1.24 9.44 13.14
C LEU A 341 0.46 10.71 13.50
N LEU A 342 -0.13 10.76 14.70
CA LEU A 342 -0.82 11.96 15.20
C LEU A 342 0.17 13.12 15.38
N GLU A 343 1.34 12.86 15.96
CA GLU A 343 2.38 13.88 16.10
C GLU A 343 2.83 14.40 14.73
N LEU A 344 3.04 13.51 13.75
CA LEU A 344 3.37 13.90 12.38
C LEU A 344 2.26 14.76 11.77
N TRP A 345 1.00 14.37 11.91
CA TRP A 345 -0.16 15.11 11.41
C TRP A 345 -0.27 16.52 12.02
N GLU A 346 -0.03 16.66 13.32
CA GLU A 346 -0.19 17.93 14.03
C GLU A 346 0.96 18.91 13.82
N ASN A 347 2.18 18.40 13.57
CA ASN A 347 3.40 19.22 13.62
C ASN A 347 4.13 19.32 12.27
N SER A 348 3.78 18.49 11.29
CA SER A 348 4.38 18.59 9.95
C SER A 348 3.68 19.63 9.09
N THR A 349 4.47 20.34 8.30
CA THR A 349 3.98 21.18 7.19
C THR A 349 3.91 20.42 5.86
N THR A 350 4.34 19.15 5.85
CA THR A 350 4.40 18.31 4.66
C THR A 350 3.04 17.68 4.42
N GLU A 351 2.48 17.86 3.22
CA GLU A 351 1.29 17.13 2.79
C GLU A 351 1.70 15.71 2.35
N PHE A 352 1.78 14.81 3.33
CA PHE A 352 2.26 13.43 3.14
C PHE A 352 1.16 12.44 2.73
N MET A 353 -0.11 12.82 2.81
CA MET A 353 -1.26 11.97 2.47
C MET A 353 -2.38 12.74 1.79
N LEU A 354 -3.23 12.03 1.05
CA LEU A 354 -4.47 12.58 0.48
C LEU A 354 -5.49 12.86 1.59
N ILE A 355 -6.04 14.08 1.57
CA ILE A 355 -7.13 14.53 2.44
C ILE A 355 -8.24 15.13 1.58
N ALA A 356 -9.48 14.80 1.91
CA ALA A 356 -10.65 15.36 1.25
C ALA A 356 -11.03 16.72 1.85
N GLU A 357 -10.87 17.79 1.07
CA GLU A 357 -11.22 19.17 1.44
C GLU A 357 -12.72 19.34 1.74
N GLN A 358 -13.59 18.57 1.06
CA GLN A 358 -15.04 18.69 1.17
C GLN A 358 -15.66 17.78 2.25
N GLY A 359 -14.81 17.19 3.09
CA GLY A 359 -15.19 16.22 4.11
C GLY A 359 -14.84 14.79 3.75
N GLU A 360 -14.70 13.95 4.78
CA GLU A 360 -14.32 12.55 4.65
C GLU A 360 -15.30 11.76 3.77
N THR A 361 -14.75 10.88 2.94
CA THR A 361 -15.50 10.00 2.04
C THR A 361 -15.05 8.57 2.22
N SER A 362 -15.80 7.61 1.67
CA SER A 362 -15.42 6.19 1.67
C SER A 362 -14.05 5.86 1.06
N TYR A 363 -13.44 6.80 0.32
CA TYR A 363 -12.21 6.58 -0.44
C TYR A 363 -11.04 7.47 0.03
N ILE A 364 -11.30 8.50 0.82
CA ILE A 364 -10.28 9.48 1.25
C ILE A 364 -10.63 9.98 2.66
N TYR A 365 -9.65 10.02 3.56
CA TYR A 365 -9.80 10.58 4.91
C TYR A 365 -10.11 12.08 4.86
N GLY A 366 -10.78 12.62 5.88
CA GLY A 366 -11.11 14.05 5.97
C GLY A 366 -10.17 14.83 6.88
N GLU A 367 -10.37 16.16 6.95
CA GLU A 367 -9.58 17.07 7.80
C GLU A 367 -9.68 16.73 9.31
N ASN A 368 -10.73 16.00 9.71
CA ASN A 368 -10.91 15.45 11.06
C ASN A 368 -9.96 14.27 11.39
N PHE A 369 -9.01 13.93 10.51
CA PHE A 369 -8.12 12.78 10.67
C PHE A 369 -7.42 12.73 12.04
N GLY A 370 -6.90 13.85 12.53
CA GLY A 370 -6.28 13.92 13.85
C GLY A 370 -7.24 13.62 15.02
N GLU A 371 -8.50 14.04 14.93
CA GLU A 371 -9.53 13.71 15.93
C GLU A 371 -9.87 12.21 15.91
N CYS A 372 -9.96 11.63 14.71
CA CYS A 372 -10.17 10.20 14.53
C CYS A 372 -9.00 9.37 15.11
N LEU A 373 -7.75 9.83 14.97
CA LEU A 373 -6.59 9.17 15.57
C LEU A 373 -6.63 9.23 17.10
N ARG A 374 -7.02 10.36 17.70
CA ARG A 374 -7.19 10.45 19.16
C ARG A 374 -8.27 9.50 19.66
N SER A 375 -9.42 9.46 18.98
CA SER A 375 -10.51 8.52 19.29
C SER A 375 -10.03 7.06 19.19
N LYS A 376 -9.25 6.73 18.15
CA LYS A 376 -8.63 5.41 18.00
C LYS A 376 -7.74 5.05 19.21
N ILE A 377 -6.90 5.97 19.65
CA ILE A 377 -5.98 5.75 20.78
C ILE A 377 -6.78 5.52 22.06
N GLU A 378 -7.77 6.37 22.36
CA GLU A 378 -8.63 6.23 23.53
C GLU A 378 -9.35 4.89 23.57
N LEU A 379 -9.89 4.43 22.43
CA LEU A 379 -10.54 3.13 22.32
C LEU A 379 -9.57 1.95 22.49
N MET A 380 -8.33 2.06 22.00
CA MET A 380 -7.33 1.02 22.23
C MET A 380 -6.86 1.00 23.69
N GLU A 381 -6.81 2.13 24.39
CA GLU A 381 -6.53 2.19 25.83
C GLU A 381 -7.65 1.53 26.66
N GLU A 382 -8.92 1.74 26.30
CA GLU A 382 -10.05 1.20 27.05
C GLU A 382 -10.37 -0.28 26.74
N TYR A 383 -10.18 -0.70 25.48
CA TYR A 383 -10.59 -2.03 25.00
C TYR A 383 -9.41 -2.91 24.57
N GLY A 384 -8.17 -2.46 24.73
CA GLY A 384 -6.96 -3.19 24.32
C GLY A 384 -6.73 -4.51 25.06
N GLU A 385 -7.20 -4.61 26.31
CA GLU A 385 -7.02 -5.79 27.18
C GLU A 385 -8.21 -6.76 27.15
N ARG A 386 -9.10 -6.66 26.14
CA ARG A 386 -10.24 -7.59 26.02
C ARG A 386 -9.77 -8.98 25.63
N GLU A 387 -10.56 -10.00 25.98
CA GLU A 387 -10.32 -11.35 25.45
C GLU A 387 -10.57 -11.35 23.93
N PRO A 388 -9.72 -12.00 23.11
CA PRO A 388 -9.94 -12.08 21.67
C PRO A 388 -11.30 -12.73 21.32
N ALA A 389 -12.08 -12.05 20.46
CA ALA A 389 -13.38 -12.55 20.04
C ALA A 389 -13.78 -12.05 18.64
N ILE A 390 -14.58 -12.87 17.94
CA ILE A 390 -15.23 -12.54 16.67
C ILE A 390 -16.69 -12.97 16.76
N ASP A 391 -17.62 -12.07 16.43
CA ASP A 391 -19.03 -12.45 16.24
C ASP A 391 -19.21 -13.07 14.84
N GLU A 392 -19.34 -14.40 14.81
CA GLU A 392 -19.57 -15.18 13.59
C GLU A 392 -20.97 -14.96 13.00
N ASP A 393 -21.94 -14.49 13.80
CA ASP A 393 -23.31 -14.27 13.37
C ASP A 393 -23.50 -12.90 12.68
N ILE A 394 -22.43 -12.11 12.51
CA ILE A 394 -22.49 -10.78 11.90
C ILE A 394 -23.13 -10.79 10.51
N VAL A 395 -22.93 -11.86 9.73
CA VAL A 395 -23.52 -12.04 8.39
C VAL A 395 -25.05 -12.13 8.40
N TRP A 396 -25.63 -12.51 9.55
CA TRP A 396 -27.07 -12.67 9.75
C TRP A 396 -27.74 -11.44 10.36
N ARG A 397 -26.97 -10.42 10.75
CA ARG A 397 -27.52 -9.15 11.27
C ARG A 397 -28.17 -8.37 10.11
N LEU A 398 -29.48 -8.11 10.18
CA LEU A 398 -30.26 -7.36 9.16
C LEU A 398 -30.50 -5.90 9.53
#